data_AF-A0A2S2PZU6-F1
#
_entry.id   AF-A0A2S2PZU6-F1
#
_cell.length_a   1.000
_cell.length_b   1.000
_cell.length_c   1.000
_cell.angle_alpha   90.00
_cell.angle_beta   90.00
_cell.angle_gamma   90.00
#
_symmetry.space_group_name_H-M   'P 1'
#
loop_
_entity.id
_entity.type
_entity.pdbx_description
1 polymer ?
#
loop_
_entity_poly.entity_id
_entity_poly.type
_entity_poly.pdbx_seq_one_letter_code
_entity_poly.pdbx_strand_id
1 'polypeptide(L)'
;MALSDKYGGDGPAAIMVRGAYKRYTPYSVVLRGLNMTVPEGTIYGLLGPSGCGKTTLLSCMVGRCELDAGDIQVKAKTKSNIGYMPQELALYKEFSIRETMNYYGRLFGMTSRQIETRTHELLTFLELPNEKNIVSRLSGGQERRVSFAVALLHDPQLLILDEPTVGVDPVLSASIWQHLLDMTANGNKTVVITTHYIEEARQAHTIGLMRDGTLLAEESPNQLLIKHNCSTLEQAFLDLSKRQTRSSIMDREDENCNIETYPVPNRKPLSPLKPDSICSKMRILAQLMKNFYWMKRNIPIMCFLMILPVVQCYLFCTCIGRDPQGLKLGVVNEELKTGMSSCSSYPSSGCNFSVPLSCRYLQKLNDKSYKLIEFGTLDEAKFAVKKNKIWGVLYFEDGYSEALGARIQMFDNLTERTLNISDVNIWQDMSNQYVSNLLRRDMLSRYVLFLSGVFRDCGWPVAIADIPIKLEDAIYGDNNPSFGHFTAPAIISLLVDFCSINIELLLLNRKRHVART
;
A
#
# COMPACT_ATOMS: atom_id res chain seq x y z
N MET A 1 39.72 -22.62 -12.26
CA MET A 1 40.71 -22.94 -13.31
C MET A 1 40.97 -24.44 -13.22
N ALA A 2 40.88 -25.16 -14.33
CA ALA A 2 40.74 -26.63 -14.46
C ALA A 2 39.31 -27.18 -14.38
N LEU A 3 38.57 -27.04 -15.49
CA LEU A 3 37.56 -27.98 -16.04
C LEU A 3 37.25 -27.60 -17.52
N SER A 4 38.26 -27.07 -18.20
CA SER A 4 38.26 -26.83 -19.66
C SER A 4 39.15 -27.91 -20.22
N ASP A 5 38.57 -29.04 -20.61
CA ASP A 5 39.07 -29.88 -21.71
C ASP A 5 38.17 -31.11 -21.83
N LYS A 6 37.73 -31.36 -23.06
CA LYS A 6 36.75 -32.36 -23.55
C LYS A 6 35.34 -31.81 -23.71
N TYR A 7 35.11 -31.05 -24.76
CA TYR A 7 34.05 -31.21 -25.77
C TYR A 7 34.28 -30.10 -26.81
N GLY A 8 34.48 -30.49 -28.08
CA GLY A 8 34.99 -29.63 -29.15
C GLY A 8 34.12 -28.41 -29.46
N GLY A 9 34.78 -27.25 -29.53
CA GLY A 9 34.22 -25.95 -29.84
C GLY A 9 35.15 -24.86 -29.29
N ASP A 10 36.25 -24.57 -30.00
CA ASP A 10 37.40 -23.77 -29.55
C ASP A 10 37.15 -22.25 -29.56
N GLY A 11 35.94 -21.82 -29.17
CA GLY A 11 35.50 -20.42 -29.17
C GLY A 11 34.91 -19.98 -27.82
N PRO A 12 34.93 -18.68 -27.50
CA PRO A 12 34.37 -18.18 -26.25
C PRO A 12 32.84 -18.38 -26.23
N ALA A 13 32.31 -18.89 -25.12
CA ALA A 13 30.88 -19.21 -24.94
C ALA A 13 30.16 -18.13 -24.12
N ALA A 14 28.98 -17.70 -24.58
CA ALA A 14 28.14 -16.72 -23.90
C ALA A 14 27.35 -17.34 -22.74
N ILE A 15 26.87 -18.58 -22.94
CA ILE A 15 26.16 -19.38 -21.94
C ILE A 15 26.71 -20.80 -21.99
N MET A 16 27.00 -21.36 -20.82
CA MET A 16 27.37 -22.77 -20.68
C MET A 16 26.52 -23.40 -19.56
N VAL A 17 25.82 -24.47 -19.90
CA VAL A 17 24.98 -25.25 -19.00
C VAL A 17 25.59 -26.65 -18.90
N ARG A 18 25.86 -27.11 -17.68
CA ARG A 18 26.46 -28.42 -17.43
C ARG A 18 25.66 -29.21 -16.39
N GLY A 19 25.18 -30.38 -16.78
CA GLY A 19 24.47 -31.32 -15.92
C GLY A 19 23.24 -30.72 -15.24
N ALA A 20 22.44 -29.93 -15.96
CA ALA A 20 21.31 -29.23 -15.37
C ALA A 20 20.15 -30.19 -15.03
N TYR A 21 19.78 -30.23 -13.74
CA TYR A 21 18.61 -30.94 -13.24
C TYR A 21 17.63 -29.99 -12.58
N LYS A 22 16.34 -30.18 -12.87
CA LYS A 22 15.25 -29.42 -12.25
C LYS A 22 14.00 -30.25 -12.12
N ARG A 23 13.34 -30.21 -10.96
CA ARG A 23 12.02 -30.76 -10.70
C ARG A 23 11.15 -29.75 -9.94
N TYR A 24 9.85 -29.76 -10.19
CA TYR A 24 8.89 -28.93 -9.41
C TYR A 24 8.20 -29.74 -8.32
N THR A 25 7.97 -31.03 -8.58
CA THR A 25 7.47 -31.99 -7.59
C THR A 25 8.38 -33.22 -7.57
N PRO A 26 8.29 -34.10 -6.56
CA PRO A 26 9.09 -35.34 -6.53
C PRO A 26 8.95 -36.21 -7.79
N TYR A 27 7.80 -36.10 -8.49
CA TYR A 27 7.48 -36.92 -9.65
C TYR A 27 7.60 -36.17 -10.99
N SER A 28 7.71 -34.84 -10.99
CA SER A 28 7.79 -34.01 -12.20
C SER A 28 9.19 -33.44 -12.42
N VAL A 29 10.07 -34.29 -12.97
CA VAL A 29 11.41 -33.89 -13.44
C VAL A 29 11.30 -33.21 -14.80
N VAL A 30 11.71 -31.95 -14.87
CA VAL A 30 11.63 -31.10 -16.07
C VAL A 30 12.96 -31.05 -16.83
N LEU A 31 14.10 -31.05 -16.13
CA LEU A 31 15.44 -31.10 -16.75
C LEU A 31 16.21 -32.31 -16.21
N ARG A 32 16.86 -33.06 -17.09
CA ARG A 32 17.52 -34.34 -16.82
C ARG A 32 18.97 -34.33 -17.30
N GLY A 33 19.86 -33.70 -16.55
CA GLY A 33 21.30 -33.68 -16.84
C GLY A 33 21.64 -32.96 -18.15
N LEU A 34 20.89 -31.91 -18.48
CA LEU A 34 21.03 -31.21 -19.74
C LEU A 34 22.39 -30.47 -19.81
N ASN A 35 23.08 -30.65 -20.93
CA ASN A 35 24.29 -29.91 -21.30
C ASN A 35 23.96 -29.06 -22.52
N MET A 36 24.37 -27.79 -22.50
CA MET A 36 24.14 -26.86 -23.60
C MET A 36 25.25 -25.80 -23.62
N THR A 37 25.74 -25.47 -24.81
CA THR A 37 26.78 -24.46 -24.99
C THR A 37 26.37 -23.48 -26.08
N VAL A 38 26.23 -22.21 -25.71
CA VAL A 38 25.88 -21.13 -26.65
C VAL A 38 27.14 -20.36 -27.00
N PRO A 39 27.62 -20.41 -28.26
CA PRO A 39 28.75 -19.61 -28.70
C PRO A 39 28.46 -18.11 -28.61
N GLU A 40 29.49 -17.30 -28.43
CA GLU A 40 29.36 -15.84 -28.54
C GLU A 40 29.06 -15.38 -29.97
N GLY A 41 28.30 -14.29 -30.11
CA GLY A 41 28.04 -13.68 -31.41
C GLY A 41 27.13 -14.49 -32.33
N THR A 42 26.41 -15.50 -31.81
CA THR A 42 25.54 -16.37 -32.60
C THR A 42 24.08 -16.32 -32.14
N ILE A 43 23.20 -16.79 -33.02
CA ILE A 43 21.80 -17.10 -32.68
C ILE A 43 21.69 -18.59 -32.38
N TYR A 44 21.27 -18.92 -31.16
CA TYR A 44 20.97 -20.27 -30.71
C TYR A 44 19.45 -20.49 -30.70
N GLY A 45 18.97 -21.40 -31.55
CA GLY A 45 17.57 -21.81 -31.62
C GLY A 45 17.31 -23.04 -30.76
N LEU A 46 16.59 -22.89 -29.65
CA LEU A 46 16.15 -24.00 -28.80
C LEU A 46 14.76 -24.48 -29.24
N LEU A 47 14.72 -25.63 -29.92
CA LEU A 47 13.52 -26.22 -30.50
C LEU A 47 13.06 -27.40 -29.66
N GLY A 48 11.76 -27.57 -29.49
CA GLY A 48 11.18 -28.72 -28.79
C GLY A 48 9.68 -28.60 -28.58
N PRO A 49 8.98 -29.69 -28.24
CA PRO A 49 7.54 -29.66 -28.03
C PRO A 49 7.17 -28.87 -26.78
N SER A 50 5.89 -28.51 -26.66
CA SER A 50 5.38 -27.89 -25.43
C SER A 50 5.62 -28.82 -24.23
N GLY A 51 6.05 -28.24 -23.11
CA GLY A 51 6.31 -29.00 -21.88
C GLY A 51 7.66 -29.70 -21.77
N CYS A 52 8.56 -29.63 -22.77
CA CYS A 52 9.87 -30.28 -22.66
C CYS A 52 10.88 -29.57 -21.74
N GLY A 53 10.55 -28.38 -21.22
CA GLY A 53 11.37 -27.66 -20.23
C GLY A 53 12.08 -26.39 -20.73
N LYS A 54 11.85 -25.96 -21.99
CA LYS A 54 12.48 -24.75 -22.59
C LYS A 54 12.36 -23.50 -21.71
N THR A 55 11.14 -23.09 -21.36
CA THR A 55 10.88 -21.92 -20.52
C THR A 55 11.50 -22.04 -19.13
N THR A 56 11.55 -23.26 -18.57
CA THR A 56 12.21 -23.52 -17.28
C THR A 56 13.72 -23.34 -17.40
N LEU A 57 14.34 -23.84 -18.47
CA LEU A 57 15.76 -23.66 -18.76
C LEU A 57 16.11 -22.16 -18.92
N LEU A 58 15.33 -21.42 -19.72
CA LEU A 58 15.53 -19.98 -19.88
C LEU A 58 15.36 -19.22 -18.56
N SER A 59 14.37 -19.59 -17.74
CA SER A 59 14.18 -19.00 -16.41
C SER A 59 15.35 -19.24 -15.48
N CYS A 60 16.01 -20.40 -15.58
CA CYS A 60 17.24 -20.69 -14.84
C CYS A 60 18.42 -19.85 -15.36
N MET A 61 18.55 -19.66 -16.67
CA MET A 61 19.61 -18.82 -17.27
C MET A 61 19.55 -17.36 -16.80
N VAL A 62 18.34 -16.81 -16.67
CA VAL A 62 18.12 -15.42 -16.20
C VAL A 62 18.12 -15.31 -14.66
N GLY A 63 18.32 -16.43 -13.95
CA GLY A 63 18.35 -16.47 -12.49
C GLY A 63 17.00 -16.18 -11.82
N ARG A 64 15.88 -16.50 -12.50
CA ARG A 64 14.52 -16.47 -11.91
C ARG A 64 14.20 -17.77 -11.15
N CYS A 65 14.78 -18.89 -11.58
CA CYS A 65 14.66 -20.18 -10.94
C CYS A 65 16.07 -20.74 -10.65
N GLU A 66 16.23 -21.43 -9.52
CA GLU A 66 17.47 -22.14 -9.20
C GLU A 66 17.39 -23.57 -9.73
N LEU A 67 18.50 -24.09 -10.26
CA LEU A 67 18.63 -25.52 -10.55
C LEU A 67 18.68 -26.33 -9.25
N ASP A 68 18.29 -27.59 -9.32
CA ASP A 68 18.43 -28.48 -8.17
C ASP A 68 19.82 -29.14 -8.17
N ALA A 69 20.38 -29.41 -9.36
CA ALA A 69 21.78 -29.81 -9.55
C ALA A 69 22.32 -29.32 -10.92
N GLY A 70 23.65 -29.27 -11.05
CA GLY A 70 24.35 -28.76 -12.24
C GLY A 70 24.90 -27.36 -12.05
N ASP A 71 25.41 -26.75 -13.12
CA ASP A 71 25.90 -25.36 -13.11
C ASP A 71 25.49 -24.62 -14.39
N ILE A 72 25.20 -23.33 -14.25
CA ILE A 72 24.93 -22.42 -15.38
C ILE A 72 25.89 -21.25 -15.26
N GLN A 73 26.69 -21.05 -16.31
CA GLN A 73 27.61 -19.93 -16.42
C GLN A 73 27.12 -19.02 -17.55
N VAL A 74 26.95 -17.73 -17.22
CA VAL A 74 26.53 -16.69 -18.16
C VAL A 74 27.59 -15.62 -18.17
N LYS A 75 28.07 -15.23 -19.36
CA LYS A 75 29.07 -14.17 -19.52
C LYS A 75 28.58 -12.82 -19.00
N ALA A 76 27.30 -12.53 -19.19
CA ALA A 76 26.66 -11.33 -18.69
C ALA A 76 26.70 -11.30 -17.16
N LYS A 77 27.55 -10.42 -16.60
CA LYS A 77 27.79 -10.34 -15.15
C LYS A 77 26.63 -9.69 -14.36
N THR A 78 25.79 -8.91 -15.03
CA THR A 78 24.76 -8.06 -14.45
C THR A 78 23.46 -8.24 -15.22
N LYS A 79 22.31 -8.18 -14.54
CA LYS A 79 20.98 -8.26 -15.17
C LYS A 79 20.74 -7.17 -16.22
N SER A 80 21.41 -6.03 -16.10
CA SER A 80 21.36 -4.94 -17.08
C SER A 80 21.89 -5.33 -18.46
N ASN A 81 22.73 -6.36 -18.58
CA ASN A 81 23.32 -6.76 -19.85
C ASN A 81 22.49 -7.83 -20.57
N ILE A 82 21.37 -8.26 -19.95
CA ILE A 82 20.49 -9.30 -20.46
C ILE A 82 19.15 -8.67 -20.85
N GLY A 83 18.70 -8.91 -22.08
CA GLY A 83 17.33 -8.68 -22.48
C GLY A 83 16.57 -9.99 -22.36
N TYR A 84 15.48 -10.01 -21.59
CA TYR A 84 14.68 -11.22 -21.44
C TYR A 84 13.22 -10.94 -21.79
N MET A 85 12.69 -11.73 -22.72
CA MET A 85 11.28 -11.74 -23.08
C MET A 85 10.66 -13.08 -22.64
N PRO A 86 9.84 -13.10 -21.58
CA PRO A 86 9.12 -14.31 -21.15
C PRO A 86 7.95 -14.66 -22.07
N GLN A 87 7.53 -15.93 -22.03
CA GLN A 87 6.36 -16.43 -22.77
C GLN A 87 5.06 -15.77 -22.28
N GLU A 88 4.88 -15.68 -20.96
CA GLU A 88 3.83 -14.89 -20.33
C GLU A 88 4.27 -13.42 -20.24
N LEU A 89 3.51 -12.53 -20.88
CA LEU A 89 3.91 -11.14 -21.05
C LEU A 89 3.87 -10.39 -19.72
N ALA A 90 5.04 -9.98 -19.23
CA ALA A 90 5.20 -9.19 -18.00
C ALA A 90 4.92 -7.68 -18.23
N LEU A 91 3.80 -7.34 -18.84
CA LEU A 91 3.42 -5.95 -19.14
C LEU A 91 2.33 -5.42 -18.20
N TYR A 92 2.45 -4.16 -17.80
CA TYR A 92 1.38 -3.46 -17.09
C TYR A 92 0.27 -3.08 -18.07
N LYS A 93 -0.87 -3.79 -17.99
CA LYS A 93 -2.00 -3.62 -18.91
C LYS A 93 -2.57 -2.20 -18.90
N GLU A 94 -2.43 -1.48 -17.79
CA GLU A 94 -2.93 -0.10 -17.69
C GLU A 94 -1.93 0.95 -18.17
N PHE A 95 -0.77 0.59 -18.72
CA PHE A 95 0.18 1.57 -19.24
C PHE A 95 -0.06 1.79 -20.73
N SER A 96 0.33 2.96 -21.24
CA SER A 96 0.54 3.11 -22.68
C SER A 96 1.87 2.49 -23.11
N ILE A 97 2.07 2.29 -24.41
CA ILE A 97 3.35 1.83 -24.96
C ILE A 97 4.47 2.78 -24.54
N ARG A 98 4.25 4.10 -24.66
CA ARG A 98 5.19 5.13 -24.21
C ARG A 98 5.51 5.06 -22.72
N GLU A 99 4.49 4.90 -21.88
CA GLU A 99 4.68 4.78 -20.41
C GLU A 99 5.44 3.51 -20.06
N THR A 100 5.17 2.42 -20.78
CA THR A 100 5.87 1.14 -20.64
C THR A 100 7.36 1.27 -20.99
N MET A 101 7.69 1.85 -22.14
CA MET A 101 9.08 2.10 -22.53
C MET A 101 9.79 3.02 -21.54
N ASN A 102 9.13 4.08 -21.09
CA ASN A 102 9.71 5.00 -20.10
C ASN A 102 9.95 4.34 -18.74
N TYR A 103 9.03 3.48 -18.29
CA TYR A 103 9.19 2.73 -17.04
C TYR A 103 10.37 1.74 -17.11
N TYR A 104 10.40 0.88 -18.13
CA TYR A 104 11.46 -0.12 -18.28
C TYR A 104 12.81 0.52 -18.61
N GLY A 105 12.86 1.54 -19.48
CA GLY A 105 14.09 2.26 -19.78
C GLY A 105 14.73 2.90 -18.55
N ARG A 106 13.92 3.51 -17.67
CA ARG A 106 14.42 4.05 -16.39
C ARG A 106 14.87 2.95 -15.42
N LEU A 107 14.25 1.77 -15.45
CA LEU A 107 14.66 0.62 -14.65
C LEU A 107 16.07 0.13 -15.04
N PHE A 108 16.38 0.19 -16.34
CA PHE A 108 17.70 -0.10 -16.90
C PHE A 108 18.68 1.08 -16.84
N GLY A 109 18.28 2.23 -16.29
CA GLY A 109 19.15 3.39 -16.08
C GLY A 109 19.34 4.30 -17.30
N MET A 110 18.47 4.18 -18.32
CA MET A 110 18.52 5.02 -19.52
C MET A 110 18.00 6.43 -19.23
N THR A 111 18.54 7.42 -19.95
CA THR A 111 18.05 8.80 -19.93
C THR A 111 16.75 8.94 -20.73
N SER A 112 15.92 9.94 -20.41
CA SER A 112 14.66 10.16 -21.15
C SER A 112 14.86 10.39 -22.65
N ARG A 113 15.97 11.01 -23.08
CA ARG A 113 16.30 11.16 -24.50
C ARG A 113 16.61 9.82 -25.17
N GLN A 114 17.45 8.99 -24.55
CA GLN A 114 17.76 7.64 -25.06
C GLN A 114 16.50 6.78 -25.17
N ILE A 115 15.63 6.84 -24.16
CA ILE A 115 14.36 6.11 -24.18
C ILE A 115 13.51 6.57 -25.36
N GLU A 116 13.35 7.88 -25.56
CA GLU A 116 12.53 8.42 -26.65
C GLU A 116 13.06 8.02 -28.02
N THR A 117 14.37 8.16 -28.26
CA THR A 117 15.02 7.74 -29.51
C THR A 117 14.83 6.24 -29.76
N ARG A 118 15.17 5.40 -28.78
CA ARG A 118 15.02 3.93 -28.90
C ARG A 118 13.56 3.51 -29.04
N THR A 119 12.63 4.22 -28.41
CA THR A 119 11.19 3.96 -28.55
C THR A 119 10.76 4.19 -29.99
N HIS A 120 11.16 5.30 -30.63
CA HIS A 120 10.82 5.57 -32.02
C HIS A 120 11.40 4.51 -32.97
N GLU A 121 12.67 4.13 -32.79
CA GLU A 121 13.31 3.06 -33.58
C GLU A 121 12.55 1.74 -33.47
N LEU A 122 12.19 1.33 -32.25
CA LEU A 122 11.51 0.07 -31.98
C LEU A 122 10.04 0.08 -32.42
N LEU A 123 9.36 1.24 -32.36
CA LEU A 123 8.00 1.40 -32.87
C LEU A 123 7.96 1.16 -34.38
N THR A 124 8.92 1.72 -35.12
CA THR A 124 9.03 1.54 -36.58
C THR A 124 9.43 0.10 -36.91
N PHE A 125 10.46 -0.43 -36.25
CA PHE A 125 10.98 -1.78 -36.52
C PHE A 125 9.93 -2.88 -36.27
N LEU A 126 9.19 -2.81 -35.17
CA LEU A 126 8.21 -3.85 -34.78
C LEU A 126 6.78 -3.55 -35.24
N GLU A 127 6.59 -2.55 -36.11
CA GLU A 127 5.30 -2.09 -36.60
C GLU A 127 4.27 -1.96 -35.46
N LEU A 128 4.69 -1.28 -34.39
CA LEU A 128 3.85 -1.08 -33.22
C LEU A 128 2.82 0.02 -33.49
N PRO A 129 1.62 -0.10 -32.90
CA PRO A 129 0.62 0.95 -33.03
C PRO A 129 1.08 2.22 -32.27
N ASN A 130 0.29 3.28 -32.36
CA ASN A 130 0.61 4.58 -31.77
C ASN A 130 1.09 4.45 -30.31
N GLU A 131 2.17 5.15 -29.97
CA GLU A 131 2.81 5.13 -28.64
C GLU A 131 1.84 5.47 -27.48
N LYS A 132 0.74 6.17 -27.77
CA LYS A 132 -0.31 6.55 -26.81
C LYS A 132 -1.31 5.42 -26.52
N ASN A 133 -1.33 4.35 -27.31
CA ASN A 133 -2.24 3.25 -27.12
C ASN A 133 -1.95 2.51 -25.81
N ILE A 134 -3.02 2.12 -25.12
CA ILE A 134 -2.97 1.41 -23.85
C ILE A 134 -2.74 -0.08 -24.12
N VAL A 135 -1.84 -0.71 -23.36
CA VAL A 135 -1.47 -2.13 -23.51
C VAL A 135 -2.70 -3.03 -23.48
N SER A 136 -3.66 -2.81 -22.56
CA SER A 136 -4.90 -3.59 -22.47
C SER A 136 -5.82 -3.53 -23.70
N ARG A 137 -5.60 -2.59 -24.63
CA ARG A 137 -6.37 -2.44 -25.88
C ARG A 137 -5.66 -3.04 -27.09
N LEU A 138 -4.46 -3.59 -26.89
CA LEU A 138 -3.66 -4.20 -27.95
C LEU A 138 -4.14 -5.63 -28.22
N SER A 139 -3.93 -6.12 -29.44
CA SER A 139 -4.08 -7.55 -29.73
C SER A 139 -2.95 -8.34 -29.06
N GLY A 140 -3.14 -9.65 -28.81
CA GLY A 140 -2.09 -10.47 -28.20
C GLY A 140 -0.76 -10.45 -28.96
N GLY A 141 -0.79 -10.40 -30.29
CA GLY A 141 0.41 -10.22 -31.12
C GLY A 141 1.07 -8.86 -30.91
N GLN A 142 0.29 -7.77 -30.81
CA GLN A 142 0.82 -6.44 -30.50
C GLN A 142 1.41 -6.36 -29.09
N GLU A 143 0.76 -6.95 -28.08
CA GLU A 143 1.32 -7.03 -26.72
C GLU A 143 2.66 -7.80 -26.73
N ARG A 144 2.74 -8.90 -27.49
CA ARG A 144 3.98 -9.68 -27.64
C ARG A 144 5.10 -8.86 -28.28
N ARG A 145 4.80 -8.08 -29.33
CA ARG A 145 5.75 -7.15 -29.94
C ARG A 145 6.19 -6.04 -28.99
N VAL A 146 5.30 -5.53 -28.13
CA VAL A 146 5.68 -4.55 -27.08
C VAL A 146 6.62 -5.19 -26.05
N SER A 147 6.37 -6.43 -25.62
CA SER A 147 7.28 -7.17 -24.72
C SER A 147 8.65 -7.38 -25.35
N PHE A 148 8.68 -7.71 -26.64
CA PHE A 148 9.92 -7.84 -27.39
C PHE A 148 10.69 -6.51 -27.48
N ALA A 149 10.00 -5.42 -27.79
CA ALA A 149 10.58 -4.08 -27.79
C ALA A 149 11.20 -3.72 -26.43
N VAL A 150 10.53 -4.06 -25.31
CA VAL A 150 11.07 -3.84 -23.96
C VAL A 150 12.38 -4.62 -23.74
N ALA A 151 12.49 -5.85 -24.25
CA ALA A 151 13.71 -6.66 -24.13
C ALA A 151 14.89 -6.09 -24.95
N LEU A 152 14.61 -5.36 -26.03
CA LEU A 152 15.60 -4.70 -26.90
C LEU A 152 15.95 -3.26 -26.49
N LEU A 153 15.15 -2.66 -25.59
CA LEU A 153 15.18 -1.23 -25.31
C LEU A 153 16.56 -0.73 -24.85
N HIS A 154 17.18 -1.44 -23.92
CA HIS A 154 18.46 -1.08 -23.28
C HIS A 154 19.70 -1.62 -23.98
N ASP A 155 19.54 -2.16 -25.19
CA ASP A 155 20.63 -2.68 -26.03
C ASP A 155 21.52 -3.75 -25.34
N PRO A 156 20.94 -4.90 -24.95
CA PRO A 156 21.66 -5.95 -24.22
C PRO A 156 22.71 -6.67 -25.07
N GLN A 157 23.75 -7.19 -24.39
CA GLN A 157 24.76 -8.07 -25.00
C GLN A 157 24.23 -9.50 -25.18
N LEU A 158 23.35 -9.95 -24.28
CA LEU A 158 22.72 -11.25 -24.32
C LEU A 158 21.21 -11.10 -24.37
N LEU A 159 20.59 -11.58 -25.44
CA LEU A 159 19.15 -11.52 -25.63
C LEU A 159 18.57 -12.94 -25.50
N ILE A 160 17.59 -13.12 -24.62
CA ILE A 160 16.91 -14.40 -24.38
C ILE A 160 15.42 -14.18 -24.66
N LEU A 161 14.91 -14.84 -25.69
CA LEU A 161 13.56 -14.65 -26.19
C LEU A 161 12.79 -15.95 -26.11
N ASP A 162 11.70 -15.96 -25.35
CA ASP A 162 10.81 -17.11 -25.26
C ASP A 162 9.65 -16.96 -26.26
N GLU A 163 9.68 -17.71 -27.37
CA GLU A 163 8.65 -17.72 -28.41
C GLU A 163 8.27 -16.31 -28.96
N PRO A 164 9.24 -15.50 -29.45
CA PRO A 164 9.01 -14.09 -29.77
C PRO A 164 8.09 -13.85 -30.98
N THR A 165 8.03 -14.77 -31.93
CA THR A 165 7.34 -14.63 -33.23
C THR A 165 5.94 -15.27 -33.25
N VAL A 166 5.49 -15.88 -32.16
CA VAL A 166 4.18 -16.56 -32.12
C VAL A 166 3.05 -15.55 -32.27
N GLY A 167 2.16 -15.80 -33.23
CA GLY A 167 1.05 -14.89 -33.54
C GLY A 167 1.46 -13.61 -34.26
N VAL A 168 2.70 -13.54 -34.75
CA VAL A 168 3.17 -12.52 -35.68
C VAL A 168 2.97 -13.03 -37.10
N ASP A 169 2.69 -12.13 -38.04
CA ASP A 169 2.57 -12.48 -39.45
C ASP A 169 3.93 -12.93 -40.03
N PRO A 170 3.94 -13.78 -41.09
CA PRO A 170 5.18 -14.33 -41.64
C PRO A 170 6.17 -13.27 -42.17
N VAL A 171 5.66 -12.16 -42.71
CA VAL A 171 6.49 -11.09 -43.29
C VAL A 171 7.26 -10.37 -42.18
N LEU A 172 6.56 -9.97 -41.12
CA LEU A 172 7.19 -9.34 -39.97
C LEU A 172 8.07 -10.32 -39.19
N SER A 173 7.70 -11.60 -39.09
CA SER A 173 8.58 -12.63 -38.51
C SER A 173 9.90 -12.71 -39.27
N ALA A 174 9.88 -12.75 -40.60
CA ALA A 174 11.09 -12.74 -41.42
C ALA A 174 11.94 -11.46 -41.22
N SER A 175 11.29 -10.30 -41.14
CA SER A 175 11.96 -9.02 -40.84
C SER A 175 12.64 -9.03 -39.47
N ILE A 176 11.95 -9.57 -38.45
CA ILE A 176 12.50 -9.75 -37.11
C ILE A 176 13.74 -10.65 -37.13
N TRP A 177 13.67 -11.79 -37.82
CA TRP A 177 14.79 -12.72 -37.95
C TRP A 177 15.99 -12.10 -38.66
N GLN A 178 15.78 -11.37 -39.75
CA GLN A 178 16.82 -10.60 -40.43
C GLN A 178 17.52 -9.62 -39.47
N HIS A 179 16.74 -8.85 -38.71
CA HIS A 179 17.32 -7.90 -37.75
C HIS A 179 18.12 -8.60 -36.64
N LEU A 180 17.66 -9.75 -36.15
CA LEU A 180 18.39 -10.56 -35.17
C LEU A 180 19.73 -11.05 -35.76
N LEU A 181 19.72 -11.49 -37.02
CA LEU A 181 20.93 -11.90 -37.74
C LEU A 181 21.92 -10.74 -37.87
N ASP A 182 21.46 -9.57 -38.30
CA ASP A 182 22.26 -8.35 -38.42
C ASP A 182 22.90 -7.93 -37.08
N MET A 183 22.14 -8.05 -35.98
CA MET A 183 22.65 -7.77 -34.64
C MET A 183 23.77 -8.72 -34.22
N THR A 184 23.67 -10.00 -34.60
CA THR A 184 24.70 -11.00 -34.30
C THR A 184 25.90 -10.94 -35.26
N ALA A 185 25.72 -10.44 -36.50
CA ALA A 185 26.76 -10.41 -37.53
C ALA A 185 28.01 -9.61 -37.11
N ASN A 186 27.83 -8.58 -36.28
CA ASN A 186 28.94 -7.78 -35.74
C ASN A 186 29.68 -8.47 -34.57
N GLY A 187 29.30 -9.70 -34.19
CA GLY A 187 29.93 -10.51 -33.12
C GLY A 187 29.68 -10.02 -31.68
N ASN A 188 29.05 -8.86 -31.51
CA ASN A 188 28.91 -8.21 -30.20
C ASN A 188 27.70 -8.64 -29.39
N LYS A 189 26.75 -9.37 -29.99
CA LYS A 189 25.49 -9.77 -29.36
C LYS A 189 25.25 -11.26 -29.55
N THR A 190 24.77 -11.91 -28.49
CA THR A 190 24.33 -13.31 -28.54
C THR A 190 22.82 -13.36 -28.33
N VAL A 191 22.15 -14.21 -29.10
CA VAL A 191 20.69 -14.37 -29.03
C VAL A 191 20.36 -15.84 -28.75
N VAL A 192 19.51 -16.09 -27.76
CA VAL A 192 18.87 -17.39 -27.52
C VAL A 192 17.39 -17.23 -27.78
N ILE A 193 16.87 -18.02 -28.72
CA ILE A 193 15.44 -18.01 -29.09
C ILE A 193 14.88 -19.39 -28.88
N THR A 194 13.75 -19.49 -28.20
CA THR A 194 12.90 -20.67 -28.28
C THR A 194 11.84 -20.46 -29.36
N THR A 195 11.58 -21.52 -30.11
CA THR A 195 10.46 -21.56 -31.06
C THR A 195 9.92 -22.98 -31.10
N HIS A 196 8.65 -23.13 -31.45
CA HIS A 196 8.06 -24.40 -31.85
C HIS A 196 7.93 -24.53 -33.37
N TYR A 197 8.26 -23.47 -34.12
CA TYR A 197 8.28 -23.48 -35.59
C TYR A 197 9.66 -23.93 -36.08
N ILE A 198 9.72 -25.14 -36.64
CA ILE A 198 10.97 -25.77 -37.08
C ILE A 198 11.66 -24.95 -38.18
N GLU A 199 10.88 -24.35 -39.08
CA GLU A 199 11.38 -23.52 -40.18
C GLU A 199 12.07 -22.23 -39.70
N GLU A 200 11.64 -21.66 -38.57
CA GLU A 200 12.31 -20.48 -37.99
C GLU A 200 13.71 -20.85 -37.47
N ALA A 201 13.84 -22.01 -36.85
CA ALA A 201 15.11 -22.52 -36.33
C ALA A 201 16.16 -22.76 -37.43
N ARG A 202 15.74 -22.91 -38.70
CA ARG A 202 16.65 -23.05 -39.85
C ARG A 202 17.57 -21.84 -40.04
N GLN A 203 17.13 -20.66 -39.60
CA GLN A 203 17.90 -19.41 -39.70
C GLN A 203 18.92 -19.25 -38.56
N ALA A 204 18.85 -20.09 -37.52
CA ALA A 204 19.78 -20.03 -36.41
C ALA A 204 21.16 -20.59 -36.80
N HIS A 205 22.20 -20.09 -36.14
CA HIS A 205 23.58 -20.57 -36.35
C HIS A 205 23.77 -21.95 -35.71
N THR A 206 23.14 -22.17 -34.56
CA THR A 206 23.17 -23.42 -33.82
C THR A 206 21.76 -23.73 -33.34
N ILE A 207 21.34 -24.99 -33.45
CA ILE A 207 20.06 -25.47 -32.96
C ILE A 207 20.25 -26.53 -31.89
N GLY A 208 19.52 -26.36 -30.79
CA GLY A 208 19.38 -27.35 -29.74
C GLY A 208 18.00 -28.01 -29.83
N LEU A 209 17.95 -29.32 -30.05
CA LEU A 209 16.71 -30.08 -30.09
C LEU A 209 16.42 -30.69 -28.73
N MET A 210 15.40 -30.18 -28.02
CA MET A 210 15.08 -30.56 -26.65
C MET A 210 13.82 -31.41 -26.58
N ARG A 211 13.89 -32.54 -25.88
CA ARG A 211 12.74 -33.40 -25.59
C ARG A 211 12.89 -34.12 -24.26
N ASP A 212 11.79 -34.23 -23.51
CA ASP A 212 11.72 -34.91 -22.21
C ASP A 212 12.81 -34.46 -21.21
N GLY A 213 13.15 -33.18 -21.22
CA GLY A 213 14.15 -32.60 -20.30
C GLY A 213 15.61 -32.81 -20.70
N THR A 214 15.87 -33.37 -21.88
CA THR A 214 17.21 -33.67 -22.41
C THR A 214 17.44 -33.01 -23.77
N LEU A 215 18.69 -32.83 -24.16
CA LEU A 215 19.08 -32.33 -25.47
C LEU A 215 19.43 -33.51 -26.39
N LEU A 216 18.68 -33.69 -27.48
CA LEU A 216 18.84 -34.76 -28.45
C LEU A 216 19.98 -34.50 -29.43
N ALA A 217 20.16 -33.24 -29.82
CA ALA A 217 21.23 -32.80 -30.70
C ALA A 217 21.52 -31.31 -30.47
N GLU A 218 22.77 -30.91 -30.69
CA GLU A 218 23.27 -29.54 -30.59
C GLU A 218 24.26 -29.30 -31.72
N GLU A 219 23.77 -28.85 -32.88
CA GLU A 219 24.59 -28.65 -34.07
C GLU A 219 24.03 -27.51 -34.92
N SER A 220 24.77 -27.08 -35.96
CA SER A 220 24.19 -26.16 -36.95
C SER A 220 23.11 -26.87 -37.79
N PRO A 221 22.07 -26.16 -38.29
CA PRO A 221 21.01 -26.76 -39.10
C PRO A 221 21.54 -27.60 -40.28
N ASN A 222 22.55 -27.09 -40.98
CA ASN A 222 23.13 -27.77 -42.15
C ASN A 222 23.90 -29.05 -41.75
N GLN A 223 24.67 -29.01 -40.66
CA GLN A 223 25.39 -30.18 -40.16
C GLN A 223 24.42 -31.27 -39.69
N LEU A 224 23.34 -30.88 -39.01
CA LEU A 224 22.33 -31.82 -38.54
C LEU A 224 21.67 -32.57 -39.70
N LEU A 225 21.33 -31.87 -40.79
CA LEU A 225 20.76 -32.49 -42.00
C LEU A 225 21.72 -33.49 -42.65
N ILE A 226 23.01 -33.13 -42.76
CA ILE A 226 24.05 -34.00 -43.32
C ILE A 226 24.24 -35.24 -42.45
N LYS A 227 24.35 -35.05 -41.13
CA LYS A 227 24.62 -36.13 -40.17
C LYS A 227 23.49 -37.16 -40.10
N HIS A 228 22.25 -36.70 -40.21
CA HIS A 228 21.07 -37.56 -40.17
C HIS A 228 20.55 -37.97 -41.56
N ASN A 229 21.23 -37.55 -42.64
CA ASN A 229 20.85 -37.82 -44.03
C ASN A 229 19.36 -37.52 -44.33
N CYS A 230 18.90 -36.35 -43.88
CA CYS A 230 17.51 -35.90 -43.99
C CYS A 230 17.39 -34.70 -44.94
N SER A 231 16.24 -34.56 -45.63
CA SER A 231 16.00 -33.41 -46.51
C SER A 231 15.41 -32.21 -45.79
N THR A 232 14.74 -32.41 -44.66
CA THR A 232 14.16 -31.34 -43.83
C THR A 232 14.51 -31.50 -42.35
N LEU A 233 14.53 -30.38 -41.62
CA LEU A 233 14.79 -30.38 -40.17
C LEU A 233 13.69 -31.11 -39.41
N GLU A 234 12.46 -31.09 -39.92
CA GLU A 234 11.32 -31.79 -39.35
C GLU A 234 11.54 -33.31 -39.37
N GLN A 235 12.07 -33.85 -40.47
CA GLN A 235 12.41 -35.26 -40.58
C GLN A 235 13.54 -35.64 -39.61
N ALA A 236 14.58 -34.81 -39.52
CA ALA A 236 15.69 -35.03 -38.58
C ALA A 236 15.18 -35.04 -37.13
N PHE A 237 14.30 -34.10 -36.77
CA PHE A 237 13.68 -34.05 -35.45
C PHE A 237 12.79 -35.27 -35.18
N LEU A 238 12.02 -35.72 -36.16
CA LEU A 238 11.16 -36.89 -36.03
C LEU A 238 11.98 -38.18 -35.87
N ASP A 239 13.09 -38.34 -36.60
CA ASP A 239 13.96 -39.52 -36.47
C ASP A 239 14.65 -39.56 -35.10
N LEU A 240 15.25 -38.45 -34.66
CA LEU A 240 15.82 -38.31 -33.32
C LEU A 240 14.77 -38.60 -32.23
N SER A 241 13.57 -38.08 -32.41
CA SER A 241 12.42 -38.31 -31.55
C SER A 241 12.01 -39.79 -31.47
N LYS A 242 11.99 -40.51 -32.60
CA LYS A 242 11.65 -41.94 -32.63
C LYS A 242 12.73 -42.79 -31.99
N ARG A 243 14.01 -42.44 -32.20
CA ARG A 243 15.15 -43.13 -31.58
C ARG A 243 15.09 -43.04 -30.04
N GLN A 244 14.80 -41.86 -29.50
CA GLN A 244 14.62 -41.68 -28.06
C GLN A 244 13.44 -42.48 -27.52
N THR A 245 12.28 -42.49 -28.21
CA THR A 245 11.15 -43.31 -27.78
C THR A 245 11.52 -44.80 -27.76
N ARG A 246 12.23 -45.29 -28.79
CA ARG A 246 12.68 -46.69 -28.84
C ARG A 246 13.66 -47.04 -27.73
N SER A 247 14.67 -46.21 -27.46
CA SER A 247 15.59 -46.44 -26.35
C SER A 247 14.84 -46.47 -25.02
N SER A 248 13.91 -45.53 -24.79
CA SER A 248 13.11 -45.52 -23.56
C SER A 248 12.15 -46.70 -23.37
N ILE A 249 11.78 -47.40 -24.46
CA ILE A 249 10.96 -48.62 -24.39
C ILE A 249 11.86 -49.83 -24.10
N MET A 250 13.02 -49.91 -24.74
CA MET A 250 14.02 -50.97 -24.48
C MET A 250 14.52 -50.90 -23.03
N ASP A 251 14.80 -49.69 -22.51
CA ASP A 251 15.19 -49.47 -21.11
C ASP A 251 14.07 -49.84 -20.10
N ARG A 252 12.81 -49.94 -20.54
CA ARG A 252 11.67 -50.35 -19.68
C ARG A 252 11.43 -51.86 -19.66
N GLU A 253 11.92 -52.59 -20.66
CA GLU A 253 11.76 -54.05 -20.72
C GLU A 253 12.82 -54.79 -19.88
N ASP A 254 13.94 -54.13 -19.54
CA ASP A 254 15.08 -54.77 -18.86
C ASP A 254 15.13 -54.66 -17.32
N GLU A 255 14.39 -53.77 -16.61
CA GLU A 255 14.55 -53.67 -15.15
C GLU A 255 13.28 -53.40 -14.32
N ASN A 256 12.99 -54.38 -13.48
CA ASN A 256 12.35 -54.22 -12.18
C ASN A 256 13.29 -53.35 -11.30
N CYS A 257 12.87 -52.12 -10.97
CA CYS A 257 13.58 -51.11 -10.17
C CYS A 257 14.85 -50.48 -10.80
N ASN A 258 14.66 -49.45 -11.61
CA ASN A 258 15.58 -48.31 -11.61
C ASN A 258 14.79 -46.99 -11.61
N ILE A 259 14.61 -46.44 -10.40
CA ILE A 259 14.26 -45.03 -10.23
C ILE A 259 15.44 -44.27 -10.84
N GLU A 260 15.24 -43.57 -11.96
CA GLU A 260 16.24 -42.61 -12.47
C GLU A 260 16.79 -41.82 -11.29
N THR A 261 18.06 -42.02 -10.98
CA THR A 261 18.68 -41.51 -9.77
C THR A 261 18.82 -40.00 -9.93
N TYR A 262 17.81 -39.26 -9.45
CA TYR A 262 17.87 -37.82 -9.38
C TYR A 262 19.05 -37.44 -8.48
N PRO A 263 20.04 -36.66 -8.95
CA PRO A 263 21.22 -36.39 -8.15
C PRO A 263 20.79 -35.70 -6.85
N VAL A 264 21.25 -36.23 -5.72
CA VAL A 264 21.11 -35.57 -4.43
C VAL A 264 22.21 -34.50 -4.39
N PRO A 265 21.89 -33.21 -4.49
CA PRO A 265 22.92 -32.19 -4.59
C PRO A 265 23.65 -32.03 -3.25
N ASN A 266 24.97 -32.22 -3.26
CA ASN A 266 25.82 -31.96 -2.08
C ASN A 266 25.91 -30.46 -1.74
N ARG A 267 25.65 -29.57 -2.70
CA ARG A 267 25.55 -28.11 -2.54
C ARG A 267 24.54 -27.56 -3.53
N LYS A 268 23.78 -26.54 -3.11
CA LYS A 268 22.91 -25.80 -4.03
C LYS A 268 23.77 -25.08 -5.08
N PRO A 269 23.39 -25.15 -6.37
CA PRO A 269 24.09 -24.41 -7.41
C PRO A 269 23.96 -22.90 -7.17
N LEU A 270 25.02 -22.17 -7.53
CA LEU A 270 25.05 -20.72 -7.41
C LEU A 270 24.14 -20.10 -8.47
N SER A 271 23.49 -18.99 -8.13
CA SER A 271 22.76 -18.22 -9.13
C SER A 271 23.75 -17.70 -10.19
N PRO A 272 23.42 -17.80 -11.49
CA PRO A 272 24.33 -17.40 -12.57
C PRO A 272 24.65 -15.90 -12.58
N LEU A 273 23.81 -15.08 -11.93
CA LEU A 273 23.92 -13.63 -11.95
C LEU A 273 24.21 -13.08 -10.56
N LYS A 274 25.11 -12.09 -10.50
CA LYS A 274 25.37 -11.37 -9.25
C LYS A 274 24.14 -10.54 -8.87
N PRO A 275 23.81 -10.43 -7.57
CA PRO A 275 22.75 -9.53 -7.13
C PRO A 275 23.17 -8.08 -7.40
N ASP A 276 22.32 -7.35 -8.13
CA ASP A 276 22.50 -5.91 -8.31
C ASP A 276 22.36 -5.17 -6.96
N SER A 277 22.96 -3.98 -6.86
CA SER A 277 22.71 -3.08 -5.72
C SER A 277 21.20 -2.85 -5.52
N ILE A 278 20.74 -3.07 -4.28
CA ILE A 278 19.32 -3.10 -3.91
C ILE A 278 18.60 -1.76 -4.20
N CYS A 279 19.32 -0.64 -4.22
CA CYS A 279 18.71 0.68 -4.27
C CYS A 279 19.46 1.63 -5.22
N SER A 280 18.88 1.92 -6.39
CA SER A 280 19.34 2.98 -7.31
C SER A 280 18.29 4.08 -7.36
N LYS A 281 18.72 5.35 -7.35
CA LYS A 281 17.83 6.52 -7.47
C LYS A 281 16.92 6.43 -8.69
N MET A 282 17.43 5.91 -9.81
CA MET A 282 16.65 5.73 -11.04
C MET A 282 15.59 4.64 -10.89
N ARG A 283 15.89 3.54 -10.18
CA ARG A 283 14.92 2.48 -9.89
C ARG A 283 13.80 2.98 -8.97
N ILE A 284 14.14 3.76 -7.93
CA ILE A 284 13.14 4.40 -7.05
C ILE A 284 12.25 5.33 -7.89
N LEU A 285 12.86 6.19 -8.71
CA LEU A 285 12.13 7.12 -9.57
C LEU A 285 11.21 6.39 -10.55
N ALA A 286 11.66 5.27 -11.13
CA ALA A 286 10.82 4.43 -11.99
C ALA A 286 9.61 3.86 -11.23
N GLN A 287 9.80 3.39 -9.99
CA GLN A 287 8.71 2.91 -9.14
C GLN A 287 7.73 4.02 -8.74
N LEU A 288 8.23 5.23 -8.44
CA LEU A 288 7.37 6.38 -8.16
C LEU A 288 6.57 6.79 -9.39
N MET A 289 7.20 6.82 -10.57
CA MET A 289 6.55 7.16 -11.83
C MET A 289 5.47 6.13 -12.19
N LYS A 290 5.72 4.85 -11.93
CA LYS A 290 4.74 3.77 -12.07
C LYS A 290 3.49 4.04 -11.22
N ASN A 291 3.69 4.39 -9.95
CA ASN A 291 2.57 4.72 -9.04
C ASN A 291 1.85 6.00 -9.50
N PHE A 292 2.58 6.99 -10.01
CA PHE A 292 2.00 8.23 -10.52
C PHE A 292 1.09 8.00 -11.72
N TYR A 293 1.51 7.20 -12.71
CA TYR A 293 0.65 6.84 -13.85
C TYR A 293 -0.62 6.13 -13.41
N TRP A 294 -0.51 5.25 -12.41
CA TRP A 294 -1.67 4.59 -11.83
C TRP A 294 -2.62 5.58 -11.13
N MET A 295 -2.10 6.47 -10.27
CA MET A 295 -2.90 7.49 -9.58
C MET A 295 -3.62 8.40 -10.58
N LYS A 296 -2.93 8.85 -11.63
CA LYS A 296 -3.49 9.72 -12.68
C LYS A 296 -4.66 9.07 -13.43
N ARG A 297 -4.66 7.74 -13.60
CA ARG A 297 -5.74 7.01 -14.27
C ARG A 297 -6.89 6.64 -13.33
N ASN A 298 -6.62 6.52 -12.02
CA ASN A 298 -7.60 6.14 -11.01
C ASN A 298 -8.08 7.36 -10.19
N ILE A 299 -8.39 8.47 -10.87
CA ILE A 299 -8.87 9.72 -10.26
C ILE A 299 -10.05 9.47 -9.31
N PRO A 300 -11.09 8.67 -9.65
CA PRO A 300 -12.23 8.47 -8.75
C PRO A 300 -11.83 7.85 -7.41
N ILE A 301 -10.93 6.85 -7.43
CA ILE A 301 -10.43 6.19 -6.21
C ILE A 301 -9.60 7.18 -5.38
N MET A 302 -8.74 7.96 -6.03
CA MET A 302 -7.93 8.98 -5.35
C MET A 302 -8.80 10.08 -4.74
N CYS A 303 -9.82 10.56 -5.46
CA CYS A 303 -10.77 11.54 -4.95
C CYS A 303 -11.54 10.99 -3.76
N PHE A 304 -12.02 9.74 -3.82
CA PHE A 304 -12.71 9.10 -2.70
C PHE A 304 -11.81 9.04 -1.45
N LEU A 305 -10.56 8.59 -1.59
CA LEU A 305 -9.60 8.51 -0.49
C LEU A 305 -9.26 9.88 0.11
N MET A 306 -9.23 10.94 -0.70
CA MET A 306 -8.93 12.29 -0.21
C MET A 306 -10.16 12.98 0.41
N ILE A 307 -11.36 12.74 -0.11
CA ILE A 307 -12.60 13.38 0.36
C ILE A 307 -13.11 12.73 1.64
N LEU A 308 -12.96 11.41 1.79
CA LEU A 308 -13.50 10.68 2.92
C LEU A 308 -13.03 11.24 4.30
N PRO A 309 -11.73 11.52 4.53
CA PRO A 309 -11.25 12.22 5.72
C PRO A 309 -11.91 13.57 5.97
N VAL A 310 -12.06 14.37 4.91
CA VAL A 310 -12.64 15.71 5.03
C VAL A 310 -14.10 15.61 5.48
N VAL A 311 -14.85 14.67 4.89
CA VAL A 311 -16.24 14.39 5.28
C VAL A 311 -16.30 13.87 6.73
N GLN A 312 -15.41 12.97 7.12
CA GLN A 312 -15.35 12.44 8.48
C GLN A 312 -15.03 13.52 9.51
N CYS A 313 -14.05 14.38 9.24
CA CYS A 313 -13.70 15.51 10.09
C CYS A 313 -14.84 16.52 10.18
N TYR A 314 -15.49 16.83 9.05
CA TYR A 314 -16.65 17.71 9.01
C TYR A 314 -17.79 17.16 9.88
N LEU A 315 -18.16 15.89 9.68
CA LEU A 315 -19.21 15.23 10.46
C LEU A 315 -18.88 15.22 11.96
N PHE A 316 -17.62 14.94 12.32
CA PHE A 316 -17.19 14.99 13.71
C PHE A 316 -17.38 16.39 14.32
N CYS A 317 -16.89 17.43 13.65
CA CYS A 317 -16.99 18.81 14.14
C CYS A 317 -18.44 19.28 14.25
N THR A 318 -19.34 18.84 13.35
CA THR A 318 -20.77 19.20 13.40
C THR A 318 -21.56 18.42 14.45
N CYS A 319 -21.27 17.13 14.63
CA CYS A 319 -22.05 16.25 15.51
C CYS A 319 -21.57 16.27 16.97
N ILE A 320 -20.26 16.39 17.19
CA ILE A 320 -19.63 16.23 18.50
C ILE A 320 -18.91 17.52 18.93
N GLY A 321 -18.27 18.23 17.99
CA GLY A 321 -17.35 19.34 18.30
C GLY A 321 -17.96 20.63 18.89
N ARG A 322 -19.29 20.71 19.07
CA ARG A 322 -19.96 21.88 19.66
C ARG A 322 -20.22 21.67 21.14
N ASP A 323 -20.17 22.76 21.92
CA ASP A 323 -20.54 22.69 23.33
C ASP A 323 -22.02 22.31 23.51
N PRO A 324 -22.33 21.45 24.49
CA PRO A 324 -23.69 20.99 24.73
C PRO A 324 -24.61 22.14 25.16
N GLN A 325 -25.78 22.25 24.54
CA GLN A 325 -26.81 23.24 24.87
C GLN A 325 -28.06 22.58 25.47
N GLY A 326 -28.78 23.32 26.31
CA GLY A 326 -30.04 22.85 26.90
C GLY A 326 -29.85 21.79 27.99
N LEU A 327 -28.71 21.81 28.68
CA LEU A 327 -28.42 20.88 29.77
C LEU A 327 -29.43 21.10 30.91
N LYS A 328 -30.12 20.02 31.31
CA LYS A 328 -31.12 20.07 32.38
C LYS A 328 -30.45 20.02 33.74
N LEU A 329 -30.75 21.00 34.58
CA LEU A 329 -30.21 21.09 35.93
C LEU A 329 -31.36 21.12 36.94
N GLY A 330 -31.32 20.23 37.93
CA GLY A 330 -32.27 20.19 39.02
C GLY A 330 -32.02 21.29 40.03
N VAL A 331 -33.08 21.90 40.54
CA VAL A 331 -33.02 22.88 41.63
C VAL A 331 -34.00 22.45 42.70
N VAL A 332 -33.52 22.33 43.93
CA VAL A 332 -34.32 22.13 45.13
C VAL A 332 -34.06 23.34 46.00
N ASN A 333 -35.09 24.14 46.26
CA ASN A 333 -34.94 25.39 46.99
C ASN A 333 -35.95 25.46 48.14
N GLU A 334 -35.50 25.14 49.35
CA GLU A 334 -36.35 25.10 50.54
C GLU A 334 -36.61 26.50 51.13
N GLU A 335 -35.87 27.53 50.68
CA GLU A 335 -36.13 28.93 51.02
C GLU A 335 -37.42 29.46 50.35
N LEU A 336 -37.87 28.87 49.23
CA LEU A 336 -39.02 29.33 48.45
C LEU A 336 -40.29 28.52 48.77
N LYS A 337 -41.18 29.09 49.59
CA LYS A 337 -42.46 28.45 49.97
C LYS A 337 -43.45 28.26 48.82
N THR A 338 -43.37 29.10 47.79
CA THR A 338 -44.27 29.08 46.61
C THR A 338 -43.57 28.61 45.33
N GLY A 339 -42.35 28.06 45.48
CA GLY A 339 -41.55 27.52 44.39
C GLY A 339 -40.85 28.56 43.50
N MET A 340 -40.12 28.08 42.49
CA MET A 340 -39.19 28.88 41.66
C MET A 340 -39.89 29.91 40.78
N SER A 341 -41.19 29.73 40.47
CA SER A 341 -41.99 30.72 39.73
C SER A 341 -42.07 32.08 40.45
N SER A 342 -41.98 32.09 41.77
CA SER A 342 -41.94 33.31 42.60
C SER A 342 -40.65 34.10 42.46
N CYS A 343 -39.58 33.54 41.87
CA CYS A 343 -38.34 34.28 41.61
C CYS A 343 -38.52 35.48 40.66
N SER A 344 -39.62 35.52 39.91
CA SER A 344 -39.97 36.68 39.06
C SER A 344 -40.52 37.86 39.84
N SER A 345 -41.06 37.65 41.05
CA SER A 345 -41.61 38.71 41.90
C SER A 345 -40.59 39.34 42.84
N TYR A 346 -39.42 38.72 43.02
CA TYR A 346 -38.36 39.26 43.87
C TYR A 346 -37.42 40.19 43.09
N PRO A 347 -36.90 41.25 43.73
CA PRO A 347 -36.00 42.19 43.07
C PRO A 347 -34.70 41.50 42.64
N SER A 348 -34.28 41.78 41.39
CA SER A 348 -33.03 41.28 40.82
C SER A 348 -31.78 42.08 41.24
N SER A 349 -31.98 43.13 42.03
CA SER A 349 -30.94 44.02 42.59
C SER A 349 -31.32 44.51 43.99
N GLY A 350 -30.32 44.85 44.80
CA GLY A 350 -30.49 45.38 46.14
C GLY A 350 -29.69 44.63 47.21
N CYS A 351 -29.65 45.22 48.40
CA CYS A 351 -28.87 44.77 49.56
C CYS A 351 -29.74 44.25 50.72
N ASN A 352 -30.86 43.60 50.41
CA ASN A 352 -31.75 43.04 51.43
C ASN A 352 -31.56 41.52 51.50
N PHE A 353 -30.95 41.04 52.58
CA PHE A 353 -30.73 39.61 52.85
C PHE A 353 -31.96 38.88 53.40
N SER A 354 -33.02 39.62 53.77
CA SER A 354 -34.32 39.05 54.15
C SER A 354 -35.18 38.65 52.94
N VAL A 355 -34.67 38.84 51.73
CA VAL A 355 -35.28 38.42 50.47
C VAL A 355 -34.48 37.25 49.89
N PRO A 356 -35.12 36.24 49.27
CA PRO A 356 -34.43 35.09 48.67
C PRO A 356 -33.39 35.47 47.59
N LEU A 357 -32.12 35.57 47.99
CA LEU A 357 -30.96 35.79 47.11
C LEU A 357 -30.68 34.57 46.23
N SER A 358 -31.17 33.38 46.60
CA SER A 358 -31.15 32.19 45.76
C SER A 358 -31.70 32.47 44.35
N CYS A 359 -32.77 33.28 44.26
CA CYS A 359 -33.38 33.66 42.98
C CYS A 359 -32.45 34.49 42.10
N ARG A 360 -31.62 35.37 42.69
CA ARG A 360 -30.63 36.16 41.93
C ARG A 360 -29.55 35.26 41.34
N TYR A 361 -29.09 34.25 42.08
CA TYR A 361 -28.14 33.27 41.56
C TYR A 361 -28.77 32.41 40.45
N LEU A 362 -29.98 31.89 40.66
CA LEU A 362 -30.71 31.12 39.64
C LEU A 362 -30.96 31.93 38.36
N GLN A 363 -31.21 33.24 38.45
CA GLN A 363 -31.30 34.13 37.28
C GLN A 363 -29.97 34.22 36.52
N LYS A 364 -28.82 34.23 37.20
CA LYS A 364 -27.49 34.21 36.54
C LYS A 364 -27.17 32.87 35.88
N LEU A 365 -27.81 31.79 36.33
CA LEU A 365 -27.69 30.44 35.77
C LEU A 365 -28.64 30.17 34.60
N ASN A 366 -29.81 30.82 34.56
CA ASN A 366 -30.85 30.60 33.55
C ASN A 366 -30.53 31.20 32.15
N ASP A 367 -29.25 31.22 31.78
CA ASP A 367 -28.79 31.61 30.44
C ASP A 367 -29.16 30.54 29.38
N LYS A 368 -29.02 30.86 28.08
CA LYS A 368 -29.39 29.99 26.94
C LYS A 368 -28.81 28.57 26.97
N SER A 369 -27.81 28.29 27.81
CA SER A 369 -27.12 26.99 27.92
C SER A 369 -27.83 25.99 28.84
N TYR A 370 -28.65 26.44 29.81
CA TYR A 370 -29.18 25.58 30.87
C TYR A 370 -30.70 25.66 30.99
N LYS A 371 -31.34 24.51 31.23
CA LYS A 371 -32.76 24.42 31.56
C LYS A 371 -32.91 24.01 33.02
N LEU A 372 -33.30 24.96 33.86
CA LEU A 372 -33.53 24.72 35.29
C LEU A 372 -34.87 23.97 35.48
N ILE A 373 -34.86 22.91 36.28
CA ILE A 373 -36.03 22.08 36.61
C ILE A 373 -36.16 22.03 38.12
N GLU A 374 -37.29 22.47 38.63
CA GLU A 374 -37.59 22.46 40.06
C GLU A 374 -38.01 21.06 40.53
N PHE A 375 -37.57 20.69 41.74
CA PHE A 375 -37.95 19.46 42.43
C PHE A 375 -38.39 19.78 43.87
N GLY A 376 -39.38 19.03 44.38
CA GLY A 376 -39.92 19.28 45.72
C GLY A 376 -39.05 18.75 46.86
N THR A 377 -38.27 17.69 46.62
CA THR A 377 -37.38 17.10 47.63
C THR A 377 -36.01 16.75 47.05
N LEU A 378 -35.00 16.77 47.93
CA LEU A 378 -33.63 16.42 47.56
C LEU A 378 -33.50 14.97 47.04
N ASP A 379 -34.24 14.03 47.63
CA ASP A 379 -34.19 12.63 47.24
C ASP A 379 -34.80 12.38 45.86
N GLU A 380 -35.91 13.07 45.53
CA GLU A 380 -36.50 13.03 44.20
C GLU A 380 -35.52 13.57 43.14
N ALA A 381 -34.85 14.69 43.45
CA ALA A 381 -33.86 15.28 42.57
C ALA A 381 -32.64 14.36 42.37
N LYS A 382 -32.10 13.78 43.46
CA LYS A 382 -31.01 12.78 43.39
C LYS A 382 -31.42 11.54 42.59
N PHE A 383 -32.66 11.09 42.74
CA PHE A 383 -33.20 9.98 41.94
C PHE A 383 -33.31 10.36 40.45
N ALA A 384 -33.68 11.61 40.13
CA ALA A 384 -33.71 12.10 38.77
C ALA A 384 -32.31 12.15 38.11
N VAL A 385 -31.26 12.50 38.87
CA VAL A 385 -29.86 12.37 38.40
C VAL A 385 -29.53 10.91 38.09
N LYS A 386 -29.81 9.99 39.04
CA LYS A 386 -29.57 8.55 38.86
C LYS A 386 -30.31 7.95 37.66
N LYS A 387 -31.45 8.54 37.27
CA LYS A 387 -32.24 8.14 36.10
C LYS A 387 -31.90 8.92 34.83
N ASN A 388 -30.79 9.68 34.82
CA ASN A 388 -30.33 10.48 33.68
C ASN A 388 -31.40 11.45 33.14
N LYS A 389 -32.25 11.98 34.03
CA LYS A 389 -33.25 13.01 33.67
C LYS A 389 -32.66 14.42 33.74
N ILE A 390 -31.65 14.61 34.58
CA ILE A 390 -30.93 15.86 34.84
C ILE A 390 -29.44 15.55 35.09
N TRP A 391 -28.56 16.53 34.83
CA TRP A 391 -27.10 16.37 34.94
C TRP A 391 -26.54 16.67 36.32
N GLY A 392 -27.29 17.38 37.15
CA GLY A 392 -26.93 17.69 38.52
C GLY A 392 -28.06 18.38 39.26
N VAL A 393 -27.88 18.59 40.56
CA VAL A 393 -28.84 19.20 41.47
C VAL A 393 -28.15 20.30 42.27
N LEU A 394 -28.77 21.48 42.30
CA LEU A 394 -28.50 22.57 43.23
C LEU A 394 -29.49 22.49 44.39
N TYR A 395 -29.00 22.57 45.62
CA TYR A 395 -29.83 22.59 46.82
C TYR A 395 -29.53 23.83 47.65
N PHE A 396 -30.60 24.52 48.03
CA PHE A 396 -30.60 25.64 48.98
C PHE A 396 -31.43 25.23 50.19
N GLU A 397 -30.81 25.31 51.37
CA GLU A 397 -31.46 25.03 52.65
C GLU A 397 -32.36 26.20 53.08
N ASP A 398 -33.34 25.95 53.95
CA ASP A 398 -34.20 27.00 54.48
C ASP A 398 -33.38 28.05 55.26
N GLY A 399 -33.66 29.33 55.03
CA GLY A 399 -32.88 30.43 55.60
C GLY A 399 -31.52 30.70 54.94
N TYR A 400 -31.24 30.14 53.75
CA TYR A 400 -29.99 30.35 52.99
C TYR A 400 -29.58 31.83 52.87
N SER A 401 -30.47 32.76 52.49
CA SER A 401 -30.08 34.16 52.25
C SER A 401 -29.73 34.92 53.52
N GLU A 402 -30.43 34.63 54.62
CA GLU A 402 -30.14 35.21 55.93
C GLU A 402 -28.80 34.68 56.46
N ALA A 403 -28.57 33.36 56.34
CA ALA A 403 -27.32 32.73 56.72
C ALA A 403 -26.13 33.24 55.87
N LEU A 404 -26.34 33.47 54.57
CA LEU A 404 -25.34 34.09 53.69
C LEU A 404 -25.05 35.53 54.09
N GLY A 405 -26.08 36.30 54.45
CA GLY A 405 -25.92 37.66 55.00
C GLY A 405 -25.08 37.67 56.27
N ALA A 406 -25.40 36.78 57.22
CA ALA A 406 -24.63 36.60 58.45
C ALA A 406 -23.18 36.19 58.15
N ARG A 407 -22.95 35.27 57.21
CA ARG A 407 -21.62 34.84 56.76
C ARG A 407 -20.77 35.99 56.21
N ILE A 408 -21.39 36.96 55.52
CA ILE A 408 -20.70 38.10 54.92
C ILE A 408 -20.51 39.25 55.94
N GLN A 409 -21.51 39.52 56.79
CA GLN A 409 -21.54 40.70 57.64
C GLN A 409 -21.01 40.47 59.07
N MET A 410 -21.15 39.26 59.61
CA MET A 410 -20.89 38.96 61.02
C MET A 410 -19.83 37.85 61.14
N PHE A 411 -18.55 38.21 61.07
CA PHE A 411 -17.45 37.23 61.10
C PHE A 411 -17.22 36.61 62.49
N ASP A 412 -17.47 37.35 63.57
CA ASP A 412 -16.97 37.02 64.91
C ASP A 412 -17.85 36.04 65.73
N ASN A 413 -19.06 35.68 65.28
CA ASN A 413 -20.01 34.85 66.07
C ASN A 413 -20.79 33.81 65.25
N LEU A 414 -20.15 33.21 64.24
CA LEU A 414 -20.79 32.23 63.35
C LEU A 414 -20.78 30.82 63.96
N THR A 415 -21.94 30.14 63.92
CA THR A 415 -22.03 28.71 64.25
C THR A 415 -21.81 27.85 63.02
N GLU A 416 -21.32 26.62 63.21
CA GLU A 416 -21.15 25.64 62.11
C GLU A 416 -22.45 25.37 61.35
N ARG A 417 -23.60 25.43 62.04
CA ARG A 417 -24.93 25.33 61.41
C ARG A 417 -25.20 26.48 60.46
N THR A 418 -24.89 27.72 60.84
CA THR A 418 -25.05 28.89 59.97
C THR A 418 -24.16 28.78 58.73
N LEU A 419 -22.94 28.25 58.88
CA LEU A 419 -22.04 28.02 57.75
C LEU A 419 -22.62 26.99 56.77
N ASN A 420 -23.13 25.86 57.27
CA ASN A 420 -23.73 24.82 56.42
C ASN A 420 -25.00 25.30 55.70
N ILE A 421 -25.89 26.05 56.38
CA ILE A 421 -27.11 26.61 55.77
C ILE A 421 -26.76 27.61 54.65
N SER A 422 -25.65 28.33 54.80
CA SER A 422 -25.17 29.29 53.80
C SER A 422 -24.42 28.65 52.61
N ASP A 423 -24.23 27.33 52.60
CA ASP A 423 -23.61 26.62 51.48
C ASP A 423 -24.64 26.22 50.43
N VAL A 424 -24.28 26.38 49.15
CA VAL A 424 -25.06 25.81 48.04
C VAL A 424 -24.54 24.41 47.76
N ASN A 425 -25.32 23.41 48.12
CA ASN A 425 -24.93 22.02 47.94
C ASN A 425 -25.19 21.55 46.50
N ILE A 426 -24.18 20.94 45.87
CA ILE A 426 -24.22 20.53 44.47
C ILE A 426 -23.90 19.04 44.35
N TRP A 427 -24.79 18.28 43.69
CA TRP A 427 -24.54 16.89 43.29
C TRP A 427 -24.59 16.78 41.77
N GLN A 428 -23.57 16.17 41.14
CA GLN A 428 -23.46 16.07 39.68
C GLN A 428 -23.31 14.60 39.26
N ASP A 429 -23.83 14.26 38.08
CA ASP A 429 -23.48 13.02 37.40
C ASP A 429 -22.09 13.16 36.80
N MET A 430 -21.12 12.35 37.25
CA MET A 430 -19.73 12.35 36.77
C MET A 430 -19.47 11.31 35.67
N SER A 431 -20.50 10.60 35.19
CA SER A 431 -20.38 9.61 34.12
C SER A 431 -19.88 10.22 32.80
N ASN A 432 -20.14 11.52 32.57
CA ASN A 432 -19.55 12.31 31.49
C ASN A 432 -18.73 13.47 32.06
N GLN A 433 -17.45 13.22 32.34
CA GLN A 433 -16.57 14.19 33.00
C GLN A 433 -16.48 15.54 32.28
N TYR A 434 -16.60 15.58 30.94
CA TYR A 434 -16.56 16.83 30.19
C TYR A 434 -17.77 17.72 30.54
N VAL A 435 -18.98 17.16 30.42
CA VAL A 435 -20.22 17.88 30.73
C VAL A 435 -20.25 18.32 32.19
N SER A 436 -19.83 17.46 33.11
CA SER A 436 -19.84 17.76 34.55
C SER A 436 -18.83 18.85 34.92
N ASN A 437 -17.62 18.82 34.34
CA ASN A 437 -16.62 19.86 34.58
C ASN A 437 -17.03 21.20 33.97
N LEU A 438 -17.65 21.18 32.79
CA LEU A 438 -18.24 22.37 32.16
C LEU A 438 -19.33 22.97 33.07
N LEU A 439 -20.25 22.14 33.55
CA LEU A 439 -21.30 22.54 34.51
C LEU A 439 -20.71 23.12 35.80
N ARG A 440 -19.70 22.47 36.37
CA ARG A 440 -19.04 22.93 37.60
C ARG A 440 -18.37 24.29 37.42
N ARG A 441 -17.63 24.49 36.34
CA ARG A 441 -16.99 25.78 35.99
C ARG A 441 -18.04 26.88 35.84
N ASP A 442 -19.09 26.61 35.10
CA ASP A 442 -20.16 27.57 34.84
C ASP A 442 -20.94 27.91 36.12
N MET A 443 -21.28 26.93 36.96
CA MET A 443 -21.92 27.19 38.26
C MET A 443 -21.09 28.11 39.15
N LEU A 444 -19.79 27.81 39.30
CA LEU A 444 -18.89 28.60 40.13
C LEU A 444 -18.71 30.03 39.59
N SER A 445 -18.43 30.18 38.30
CA SER A 445 -18.29 31.51 37.67
C SER A 445 -19.57 32.35 37.77
N ARG A 446 -20.75 31.75 37.59
CA ARG A 446 -22.04 32.45 37.75
C ARG A 446 -22.34 32.80 39.21
N TYR A 447 -21.88 31.99 40.16
CA TYR A 447 -21.99 32.29 41.58
C TYR A 447 -21.13 33.50 41.96
N VAL A 448 -19.88 33.57 41.47
CA VAL A 448 -19.01 34.75 41.67
C VAL A 448 -19.63 36.02 41.07
N LEU A 449 -20.25 35.92 39.87
CA LEU A 449 -20.97 37.06 39.27
C LEU A 449 -22.21 37.46 40.08
N PHE A 450 -22.91 36.50 40.68
CA PHE A 450 -24.02 36.76 41.59
C PHE A 450 -23.52 37.52 42.84
N LEU A 451 -22.49 37.02 43.53
CA LEU A 451 -21.92 37.66 44.72
C LEU A 451 -21.38 39.05 44.40
N SER A 452 -20.66 39.20 43.28
CA SER A 452 -20.18 40.49 42.80
C SER A 452 -21.31 41.51 42.58
N GLY A 453 -22.47 41.03 42.12
CA GLY A 453 -23.69 41.83 42.00
C GLY A 453 -24.26 42.27 43.36
N VAL A 454 -24.30 41.36 44.34
CA VAL A 454 -24.74 41.68 45.72
C VAL A 454 -23.82 42.71 46.36
N PHE A 455 -22.50 42.52 46.29
CA PHE A 455 -21.51 43.45 46.86
C PHE A 455 -21.62 44.84 46.23
N ARG A 456 -21.82 44.90 44.91
CA ARG A 456 -22.05 46.16 44.19
C ARG A 456 -23.31 46.88 44.68
N ASP A 457 -24.42 46.16 44.81
CA ASP A 457 -25.69 46.74 45.25
C ASP A 457 -25.64 47.19 46.73
N CYS A 458 -24.80 46.55 47.54
CA CYS A 458 -24.54 46.90 48.94
C CYS A 458 -23.50 48.03 49.12
N GLY A 459 -22.87 48.52 48.05
CA GLY A 459 -21.80 49.52 48.15
C GLY A 459 -20.48 48.99 48.72
N TRP A 460 -20.29 47.66 48.73
CA TRP A 460 -19.05 47.03 49.19
C TRP A 460 -18.05 46.83 48.04
N PRO A 461 -16.74 46.76 48.34
CA PRO A 461 -15.73 46.47 47.33
C PRO A 461 -15.96 45.12 46.65
N VAL A 462 -16.23 45.14 45.33
CA VAL A 462 -16.51 43.94 44.53
C VAL A 462 -15.34 42.94 44.53
N ALA A 463 -14.11 43.42 44.71
CA ALA A 463 -12.91 42.58 44.79
C ALA A 463 -12.94 41.55 45.94
N ILE A 464 -13.78 41.76 46.97
CA ILE A 464 -13.95 40.80 48.08
C ILE A 464 -14.81 39.61 47.65
N ALA A 465 -15.73 39.80 46.70
CA ALA A 465 -16.60 38.76 46.18
C ALA A 465 -15.92 37.88 45.11
N ASP A 466 -14.78 38.33 44.58
CA ASP A 466 -14.02 37.59 43.59
C ASP A 466 -13.12 36.55 44.25
N ILE A 467 -12.83 35.48 43.52
CA ILE A 467 -11.83 34.50 43.95
C ILE A 467 -10.46 35.16 43.72
N PRO A 468 -9.54 35.20 44.71
CA PRO A 468 -8.24 35.88 44.60
C PRO A 468 -7.24 35.09 43.71
N ILE A 469 -7.69 34.68 42.53
CA ILE A 469 -6.94 33.96 41.50
C ILE A 469 -7.19 34.71 40.19
N LYS A 470 -6.18 35.45 39.76
CA LYS A 470 -6.22 36.16 38.48
C LYS A 470 -5.68 35.25 37.38
N LEU A 471 -6.56 34.85 36.46
CA LEU A 471 -6.15 34.17 35.23
C LEU A 471 -5.66 35.25 34.26
N GLU A 472 -4.35 35.28 34.04
CA GLU A 472 -3.75 36.10 32.98
C GLU A 472 -3.99 35.45 31.61
N ASP A 473 -3.71 36.19 30.54
CA ASP A 473 -3.89 35.70 29.18
C ASP A 473 -3.13 34.39 28.94
N ALA A 474 -3.79 33.46 28.25
CA ALA A 474 -3.22 32.18 27.90
C ALA A 474 -1.92 32.36 27.11
N ILE A 475 -0.86 31.70 27.57
CA ILE A 475 0.42 31.65 26.86
C ILE A 475 0.25 31.00 25.49
N TYR A 476 -0.67 30.02 25.38
CA TYR A 476 -1.06 29.37 24.14
C TYR A 476 -2.57 29.11 24.11
N GLY A 477 -3.21 29.44 22.99
CA GLY A 477 -4.62 29.17 22.76
C GLY A 477 -5.54 30.30 23.24
N ASP A 478 -6.82 29.98 23.36
CA ASP A 478 -7.85 30.91 23.83
C ASP A 478 -8.09 30.70 25.33
N ASN A 479 -8.46 31.76 26.05
CA ASN A 479 -8.80 31.71 27.47
C ASN A 479 -10.06 30.86 27.73
N ASN A 480 -10.90 30.67 26.71
CA ASN A 480 -12.10 29.83 26.76
C ASN A 480 -12.15 28.84 25.58
N PRO A 481 -11.36 27.75 25.61
CA PRO A 481 -11.30 26.80 24.52
C PRO A 481 -12.62 26.00 24.40
N SER A 482 -13.09 25.81 23.17
CA SER A 482 -14.22 24.92 22.85
C SER A 482 -13.76 23.47 22.69
N PHE A 483 -14.67 22.51 22.90
CA PHE A 483 -14.39 21.08 22.75
C PHE A 483 -13.79 20.72 21.38
N GLY A 484 -14.25 21.39 20.33
CA GLY A 484 -13.78 21.19 18.96
C GLY A 484 -12.29 21.52 18.77
N HIS A 485 -11.79 22.56 19.45
CA HIS A 485 -10.37 22.94 19.34
C HIS A 485 -9.43 21.89 19.96
N PHE A 486 -9.88 21.19 21.00
CA PHE A 486 -9.11 20.14 21.65
C PHE A 486 -9.12 18.82 20.86
N THR A 487 -10.28 18.45 20.29
CA THR A 487 -10.48 17.13 19.68
C THR A 487 -10.11 17.04 18.20
N ALA A 488 -10.18 18.16 17.46
CA ALA A 488 -9.91 18.18 16.02
C ALA A 488 -8.50 17.68 15.64
N PRO A 489 -7.39 18.07 16.32
CA PRO A 489 -6.04 17.63 15.93
C PRO A 489 -5.86 16.10 15.99
N ALA A 490 -6.38 15.45 17.03
CA ALA A 490 -6.25 13.99 17.20
C ALA A 490 -6.99 13.24 16.08
N ILE A 491 -8.15 13.74 15.68
CA ILE A 491 -8.97 13.12 14.63
C ILE A 491 -8.34 13.35 13.26
N ILE A 492 -7.85 14.55 12.99
CA ILE A 492 -7.11 14.82 11.76
C ILE A 492 -5.91 13.89 11.64
N SER A 493 -5.16 13.66 12.73
CA SER A 493 -4.03 12.73 12.73
C SER A 493 -4.45 11.29 12.38
N LEU A 494 -5.48 10.77 13.05
CA LEU A 494 -6.00 9.42 12.78
C LEU A 494 -6.47 9.24 11.33
N LEU A 495 -7.10 10.27 10.78
CA LEU A 495 -7.60 10.24 9.41
C LEU A 495 -6.48 10.24 8.37
N VAL A 496 -5.41 11.02 8.62
CA VAL A 496 -4.21 11.02 7.77
C VAL A 496 -3.52 9.65 7.77
N ASP A 497 -3.39 9.03 8.94
CA ASP A 497 -2.79 7.69 9.06
C ASP A 497 -3.61 6.64 8.32
N PHE A 498 -4.95 6.67 8.47
CA PHE A 498 -5.83 5.73 7.80
C PHE A 498 -5.75 5.86 6.27
N CYS A 499 -5.71 7.08 5.73
CA CYS A 499 -5.56 7.28 4.29
C CYS A 499 -4.21 6.79 3.78
N SER A 500 -3.13 7.01 4.54
CA SER A 500 -1.79 6.53 4.18
C SER A 500 -1.76 5.00 4.07
N ILE A 501 -2.36 4.29 5.05
CA ILE A 501 -2.47 2.83 5.06
C ILE A 501 -3.27 2.30 3.87
N ASN A 502 -4.40 2.95 3.54
CA ASN A 502 -5.24 2.51 2.41
C ASN A 502 -4.53 2.66 1.06
N ILE A 503 -3.80 3.76 0.87
CA ILE A 503 -2.97 3.95 -0.33
C ILE A 503 -1.91 2.86 -0.42
N GLU A 504 -1.23 2.56 0.69
CA GLU A 504 -0.20 1.52 0.72
C GLU A 504 -0.76 0.12 0.40
N LEU A 505 -1.90 -0.25 0.99
CA LEU A 505 -2.59 -1.52 0.73
C LEU A 505 -3.02 -1.68 -0.74
N LEU A 506 -3.54 -0.62 -1.35
CA LEU A 506 -3.90 -0.61 -2.77
C LEU A 506 -2.68 -0.83 -3.68
N LEU A 507 -1.55 -0.23 -3.31
CA LEU A 507 -0.29 -0.39 -4.05
C LEU A 507 0.33 -1.79 -3.84
N LEU A 508 0.19 -2.39 -2.65
CA LEU A 508 0.75 -3.70 -2.30
C LEU A 508 -0.03 -4.87 -2.89
N ASN A 509 -1.36 -4.85 -2.89
CA ASN A 509 -2.18 -5.95 -3.44
C ASN A 509 -1.89 -6.22 -4.92
N ARG A 510 -1.44 -5.21 -5.67
CA ARG A 510 -1.00 -5.37 -7.07
C ARG A 510 0.38 -6.02 -7.24
N LYS A 511 1.29 -5.88 -6.26
CA LYS A 511 2.62 -6.53 -6.34
C LYS A 511 2.50 -8.06 -6.36
N ARG A 512 1.48 -8.64 -5.71
CA ARG A 512 1.26 -10.10 -5.71
C ARG A 512 0.83 -10.68 -7.06
N HIS A 513 0.19 -9.89 -7.92
CA HIS A 513 -0.19 -10.34 -9.27
C HIS A 513 0.97 -10.25 -10.27
N VAL A 514 1.92 -9.32 -10.09
CA VAL A 514 3.04 -9.12 -11.02
C VAL A 514 4.33 -9.83 -10.56
N ALA A 515 4.50 -10.10 -9.25
CA ALA A 515 5.65 -10.88 -8.77
C ALA A 515 5.50 -12.41 -8.99
N ARG A 516 4.33 -12.86 -9.47
CA ARG A 516 4.07 -14.27 -9.83
C ARG A 516 4.24 -14.56 -11.32
N THR A 517 4.58 -13.56 -12.14
CA THR A 517 4.84 -13.61 -13.59
C THR A 517 6.23 -13.04 -13.86
#